data_AF-A0A3P1V5E6-F1
#
_entry.id   AF-A0A3P1V5E6-F1
#
_cell.length_a   1.000
_cell.length_b   1.000
_cell.length_c   1.000
_cell.angle_alpha   90.00
_cell.angle_beta   90.00
_cell.angle_gamma   90.00
#
_symmetry.space_group_name_H-M   'P 1'
#
loop_
_entity.id
_entity.type
_entity.pdbx_description
1 polymer ?
#
loop_
_entity_poly.entity_id
_entity_poly.type
_entity_poly.pdbx_seq_one_letter_code
_entity_poly.pdbx_strand_id
1 'polypeptide(L)'
;MKRIKFVYVYFLFLFYLIGGYFVNLPFINKGIYDKIYKYLGIILIPTLLFFILYGFVFLIKDKKLRFFWELRLYYAFIFFIIAVYLYILFNSGVYFINVKNLQVNEEFLKTLINKALFEFNIGYLPTYVLYELMNISLKFNQYPFYYFYYFLIGFEAFLIIIMVFNPLRKSIKKSNARRRKERQRAKIEAELMEQIKIKEDLERKEALKIQKHKKMEEDAIKKKIDNFEKMKKNKRASRKKGDEKPLEDRIKTQMNGIVLQKTVTINRED
;
A
#
# COMPACT_ATOMS: atom_id res chain seq x y z
N MET A 1 -19.49 29.02 -14.35
CA MET A 1 -20.70 28.73 -15.14
C MET A 1 -20.46 28.48 -16.63
N LYS A 2 -19.61 29.26 -17.34
CA LYS A 2 -19.38 29.07 -18.80
C LYS A 2 -18.79 27.70 -19.21
N ARG A 3 -17.89 27.12 -18.41
CA ARG A 3 -17.15 25.88 -18.76
C ARG A 3 -18.01 24.61 -18.82
N ILE A 4 -18.97 24.50 -17.90
CA ILE A 4 -19.86 23.33 -17.80
C ILE A 4 -20.72 23.19 -19.07
N LYS A 5 -21.20 24.32 -19.63
CA LYS A 5 -21.95 24.32 -20.89
C LYS A 5 -21.11 23.79 -22.08
N PHE A 6 -19.82 24.18 -22.16
CA PHE A 6 -18.92 23.69 -23.22
C PHE A 6 -18.57 22.20 -23.09
N VAL A 7 -18.46 21.68 -21.87
CA VAL A 7 -18.29 20.23 -21.62
C VAL A 7 -19.47 19.46 -22.21
N TYR A 8 -20.70 19.89 -21.91
CA TYR A 8 -21.90 19.22 -22.42
C TYR A 8 -22.00 19.30 -23.93
N VAL A 9 -21.70 20.45 -24.55
CA VAL A 9 -21.65 20.58 -26.01
C VAL A 9 -20.59 19.66 -26.62
N TYR A 10 -19.40 19.56 -26.01
CA TYR A 10 -18.34 18.65 -26.46
C TYR A 10 -18.76 17.18 -26.40
N PHE A 11 -19.33 16.74 -25.27
CA PHE A 11 -19.82 15.37 -25.14
C PHE A 11 -21.02 15.09 -26.04
N LEU A 12 -21.91 16.05 -26.24
CA LEU A 12 -23.05 15.92 -27.15
C LEU A 12 -22.59 15.81 -28.60
N PHE A 13 -21.58 16.59 -29.00
CA PHE A 13 -20.92 16.43 -30.30
C PHE A 13 -20.26 15.05 -30.45
N LEU A 14 -19.54 14.59 -29.43
CA LEU A 14 -18.92 13.26 -29.41
C LEU A 14 -19.95 12.13 -29.50
N PHE A 15 -21.06 12.26 -28.77
CA PHE A 15 -22.18 11.32 -28.82
C PHE A 15 -22.86 11.34 -30.18
N TYR A 16 -22.96 12.50 -30.83
CA TYR A 16 -23.51 12.61 -32.18
C TYR A 16 -22.57 12.00 -33.23
N LEU A 17 -21.25 12.17 -33.05
CA LEU A 17 -20.22 11.68 -33.97
C LEU A 17 -20.04 10.16 -33.84
N ILE A 18 -19.95 9.64 -32.61
CA ILE A 18 -19.86 8.19 -32.33
C ILE A 18 -21.23 7.53 -32.50
N GLY A 19 -22.28 8.08 -31.90
CA GLY A 19 -23.64 7.53 -31.97
C GLY A 19 -24.18 7.52 -33.40
N GLY A 20 -23.86 8.52 -34.23
CA GLY A 20 -24.20 8.51 -35.65
C GLY A 20 -23.39 7.54 -36.51
N TYR A 21 -22.31 6.95 -35.98
CA TYR A 21 -21.65 5.82 -36.62
C TYR A 21 -22.42 4.50 -36.42
N PHE A 22 -23.17 4.36 -35.32
CA PHE A 22 -23.90 3.14 -34.95
C PHE A 22 -25.43 3.24 -35.13
N VAL A 23 -25.98 4.45 -35.17
CA VAL A 23 -27.42 4.73 -35.30
C VAL A 23 -27.62 5.53 -36.58
N ASN A 24 -28.62 5.16 -37.41
CA ASN A 24 -29.01 5.79 -38.68
C ASN A 24 -29.43 7.27 -38.53
N LEU A 25 -28.49 8.13 -38.16
CA LEU A 25 -28.60 9.57 -38.09
C LEU A 25 -28.45 10.17 -39.50
N PRO A 26 -29.02 11.35 -39.78
CA PRO A 26 -29.07 11.94 -41.13
C PRO A 26 -27.70 12.24 -41.78
N PHE A 27 -26.60 12.08 -41.05
CA PHE A 27 -25.24 12.14 -41.57
C PHE A 27 -24.82 10.89 -42.36
N ILE A 28 -25.41 9.72 -42.08
CA ILE A 28 -25.22 8.49 -42.88
C ILE A 28 -25.77 8.69 -44.29
N ASN A 29 -26.97 9.27 -44.40
CA ASN A 29 -27.60 9.57 -45.70
C ASN A 29 -26.81 10.57 -46.56
N LYS A 30 -25.88 11.33 -45.96
CA LYS A 30 -24.98 12.26 -46.66
C LYS A 30 -23.60 11.66 -46.98
N GLY A 31 -23.35 10.39 -46.66
CA GLY A 31 -22.08 9.69 -46.93
C GLY A 31 -20.87 10.27 -46.17
N ILE A 32 -21.11 11.00 -45.07
CA ILE A 32 -20.04 11.67 -44.32
C ILE A 32 -19.14 10.65 -43.61
N TYR A 33 -19.73 9.60 -43.04
CA TYR A 33 -18.98 8.54 -42.36
C TYR A 33 -18.09 7.74 -43.31
N ASP A 34 -18.57 7.43 -44.52
CA ASP A 34 -17.75 6.80 -45.57
C ASP A 34 -16.56 7.67 -45.95
N LYS A 35 -16.75 8.98 -46.06
CA LYS A 35 -15.64 9.91 -46.32
C LYS A 35 -14.66 9.91 -45.15
N ILE A 36 -15.14 10.02 -43.91
CA ILE A 36 -14.28 10.01 -42.71
C ILE A 36 -13.48 8.70 -42.65
N TYR A 37 -14.11 7.56 -42.90
CA TYR A 37 -13.45 6.26 -42.91
C TYR A 37 -12.41 6.16 -44.04
N LYS A 38 -12.70 6.65 -45.25
CA LYS A 38 -11.70 6.73 -46.33
C LYS A 38 -10.50 7.63 -45.98
N TYR A 39 -10.75 8.75 -45.30
CA TYR A 39 -9.68 9.70 -44.94
C TYR A 39 -8.82 9.25 -43.76
N LEU A 40 -9.41 8.62 -42.75
CA LEU A 40 -8.72 8.25 -41.50
C LEU A 40 -8.44 6.75 -41.37
N GLY A 41 -9.10 5.90 -42.16
CA GLY A 41 -8.92 4.45 -42.16
C GLY A 41 -8.95 3.85 -40.76
N ILE A 42 -8.02 2.94 -40.48
CA ILE A 42 -7.87 2.30 -39.16
C ILE A 42 -7.44 3.29 -38.06
N ILE A 43 -6.81 4.42 -38.42
CA ILE A 43 -6.40 5.47 -37.47
C ILE A 43 -7.64 6.22 -36.91
N LEU A 44 -8.82 6.03 -37.50
CA LEU A 44 -10.07 6.50 -36.91
C LEU A 44 -10.27 5.98 -35.48
N ILE A 45 -9.95 4.71 -35.20
CA ILE A 45 -10.14 4.08 -33.88
C ILE A 45 -9.33 4.79 -32.78
N PRO A 46 -7.99 4.89 -32.86
CA PRO A 46 -7.21 5.60 -31.85
C PRO A 46 -7.57 7.09 -31.78
N THR A 47 -8.01 7.70 -32.88
CA THR A 47 -8.48 9.10 -32.91
C THR A 47 -9.77 9.28 -32.12
N LEU A 48 -10.75 8.40 -32.28
CA LEU A 48 -11.98 8.41 -31.48
C LEU A 48 -11.69 8.17 -30.00
N LEU A 49 -10.82 7.20 -29.70
CA LEU A 49 -10.39 6.93 -28.33
C LEU A 49 -9.72 8.16 -27.70
N PHE A 50 -8.86 8.84 -28.45
CA PHE A 50 -8.25 10.10 -28.02
C PHE A 50 -9.30 11.15 -27.66
N PHE A 51 -10.32 11.36 -28.51
CA PHE A 51 -11.37 12.34 -28.22
C PHE A 51 -12.19 11.98 -26.96
N ILE A 52 -12.52 10.71 -26.76
CA ILE A 52 -13.21 10.24 -25.55
C ILE A 52 -12.37 10.55 -24.31
N LEU A 53 -11.09 10.16 -24.31
CA LEU A 53 -10.16 10.39 -23.21
C LEU A 53 -9.93 11.89 -22.96
N TYR A 54 -9.85 12.69 -24.03
CA TYR A 54 -9.72 14.14 -23.95
C TYR A 54 -10.93 14.76 -23.23
N GLY A 55 -12.14 14.24 -23.49
CA GLY A 55 -13.35 14.62 -22.76
C GLY A 55 -13.23 14.42 -21.25
N PHE A 56 -12.68 13.29 -20.81
CA PHE A 56 -12.43 13.03 -19.39
C PHE A 56 -11.39 13.99 -18.81
N VAL A 57 -10.31 14.29 -19.54
CA VAL A 57 -9.31 15.27 -19.11
C VAL A 57 -9.93 16.66 -18.96
N PHE A 58 -10.82 17.04 -19.88
CA PHE A 58 -11.47 18.35 -19.86
C PHE A 58 -12.36 18.58 -18.61
N LEU A 59 -12.94 17.50 -18.05
CA LEU A 59 -13.72 17.51 -16.81
C LEU A 59 -12.91 17.88 -15.55
N ILE A 60 -11.58 17.70 -15.58
CA ILE A 60 -10.71 18.00 -14.44
C ILE A 60 -10.82 19.50 -14.12
N LYS A 61 -11.11 19.86 -12.87
CA LYS A 61 -11.26 21.27 -12.44
C LYS A 61 -9.90 21.98 -12.32
N ASP A 62 -8.91 21.33 -11.71
CA ASP A 62 -7.57 21.88 -11.52
C ASP A 62 -6.86 22.10 -12.87
N LYS A 63 -6.35 23.32 -13.09
CA LYS A 63 -5.64 23.71 -14.32
C LYS A 63 -4.31 22.97 -14.48
N LYS A 64 -3.54 22.79 -13.40
CA LYS A 64 -2.22 22.15 -13.46
C LYS A 64 -2.35 20.65 -13.73
N LEU A 65 -3.29 20.01 -13.04
CA LEU A 65 -3.56 18.58 -13.22
C LEU A 65 -4.10 18.29 -14.62
N ARG A 66 -5.02 19.12 -15.12
CA ARG A 66 -5.54 19.00 -16.50
C ARG A 66 -4.44 19.09 -17.53
N PHE A 67 -3.64 20.16 -17.49
CA PHE A 67 -2.54 20.35 -18.45
C PHE A 67 -1.59 19.15 -18.46
N PHE A 68 -1.28 18.61 -17.28
CA PHE A 68 -0.46 17.41 -17.15
C PHE A 68 -1.04 16.17 -17.85
N TRP A 69 -2.35 15.93 -17.69
CA TRP A 69 -3.02 14.80 -18.34
C TRP A 69 -3.25 15.01 -19.83
N GLU A 70 -3.54 16.24 -20.23
CA GLU A 70 -3.70 16.64 -21.63
C GLU A 70 -2.42 16.39 -22.42
N LEU A 71 -1.28 16.87 -21.90
CA LEU A 71 0.04 16.65 -22.47
C LEU A 71 0.37 15.15 -22.63
N ARG A 72 0.05 14.33 -21.61
CA ARG A 72 0.24 12.87 -21.67
C ARG A 72 -0.63 12.20 -22.72
N LEU A 73 -1.87 12.65 -22.86
CA LEU A 73 -2.79 12.09 -23.83
C LEU A 73 -2.30 12.37 -25.26
N TYR A 74 -1.80 13.58 -25.52
CA TYR A 74 -1.16 13.89 -26.80
C TYR A 74 0.09 13.03 -27.04
N TYR A 75 0.95 12.84 -26.04
CA TYR A 75 2.11 11.96 -26.18
C TYR A 75 1.74 10.52 -26.48
N ALA A 76 0.71 9.97 -25.84
CA ALA A 76 0.21 8.63 -26.11
C ALA A 76 -0.36 8.50 -27.53
N PHE A 77 -1.07 9.53 -28.01
CA PHE A 77 -1.62 9.55 -29.35
C PHE A 77 -0.52 9.62 -30.42
N ILE A 78 0.45 10.51 -30.25
CA ILE A 78 1.61 10.63 -31.15
C ILE A 78 2.42 9.33 -31.15
N PHE A 79 2.63 8.72 -29.99
CA PHE A 79 3.29 7.42 -29.86
C PHE A 79 2.61 6.35 -30.72
N PHE A 80 1.27 6.26 -30.68
CA PHE A 80 0.53 5.29 -31.49
C PHE A 80 0.67 5.55 -33.00
N ILE A 81 0.62 6.81 -33.43
CA ILE A 81 0.82 7.16 -34.85
C ILE A 81 2.22 6.74 -35.33
N ILE A 82 3.24 7.02 -34.53
CA ILE A 82 4.62 6.67 -34.87
C ILE A 82 4.80 5.16 -34.93
N ALA A 83 4.23 4.42 -33.97
CA ALA A 83 4.25 2.96 -33.97
C ALA A 83 3.64 2.37 -35.25
N VAL A 84 2.49 2.91 -35.70
CA VAL A 84 1.85 2.50 -36.96
C VAL A 84 2.76 2.79 -38.16
N TYR A 85 3.37 3.97 -38.21
CA TYR A 85 4.29 4.33 -39.30
C TYR A 85 5.53 3.46 -39.33
N LEU A 86 6.17 3.21 -38.19
CA LEU A 86 7.32 2.32 -38.08
C LEU A 86 6.97 0.89 -38.49
N TYR A 87 5.78 0.41 -38.12
CA TYR A 87 5.29 -0.91 -38.53
C TYR A 87 5.12 -1.02 -40.06
N ILE A 88 4.57 0.00 -40.71
CA ILE A 88 4.43 0.03 -42.17
C ILE A 88 5.79 0.08 -42.86
N LEU A 89 6.71 0.90 -42.35
CA LEU A 89 8.08 0.99 -42.86
C LEU A 89 8.81 -0.35 -42.74
N PHE A 90 8.68 -1.01 -41.59
CA PHE A 90 9.24 -2.34 -41.37
C PHE A 90 8.70 -3.36 -42.38
N ASN A 91 7.37 -3.42 -42.57
CA ASN A 91 6.75 -4.28 -43.58
C ASN A 91 7.07 -3.89 -45.03
N SER A 92 7.57 -2.67 -45.26
CA SER A 92 8.05 -2.19 -46.55
C SER A 92 9.54 -2.51 -46.78
N GLY A 93 10.16 -3.28 -45.88
CA GLY A 93 11.55 -3.70 -45.98
C GLY A 93 12.56 -2.73 -45.35
N VAL A 94 12.08 -1.72 -44.63
CA VAL A 94 12.95 -0.78 -43.90
C VAL A 94 13.32 -1.39 -42.55
N TYR A 95 14.44 -2.11 -42.53
CA TYR A 95 14.99 -2.70 -41.31
C TYR A 95 16.06 -1.82 -40.70
N PHE A 96 16.14 -1.81 -39.37
CA PHE A 96 17.16 -1.05 -38.62
C PHE A 96 18.60 -1.35 -39.07
N ILE A 97 18.87 -2.61 -39.46
CA ILE A 97 20.19 -3.09 -39.88
C ILE A 97 20.54 -2.60 -41.30
N ASN A 98 19.54 -2.54 -42.19
CA ASN A 98 19.76 -2.31 -43.63
C ASN A 98 19.37 -0.89 -44.09
N VAL A 99 18.78 -0.06 -43.22
CA VAL A 99 18.26 1.27 -43.57
C VAL A 99 19.34 2.23 -44.10
N LYS A 100 20.60 2.06 -43.71
CA LYS A 100 21.72 2.88 -44.21
C LYS A 100 21.99 2.69 -45.70
N ASN A 101 21.71 1.50 -46.21
CA ASN A 101 21.92 1.14 -47.62
C ASN A 101 20.64 1.29 -48.44
N LEU A 102 19.52 1.65 -47.80
CA LEU A 102 18.25 1.85 -48.47
C LEU A 102 18.27 3.17 -49.23
N GLN A 103 18.15 3.11 -50.55
CA GLN A 103 17.87 4.29 -51.36
C GLN A 103 16.36 4.50 -51.42
N VAL A 104 15.90 5.62 -50.87
CA VAL A 104 14.52 6.06 -51.08
C VAL A 104 14.44 6.52 -52.53
N ASN A 105 13.63 5.84 -53.34
CA ASN A 105 13.33 6.22 -54.72
C ASN A 105 11.81 6.40 -54.88
N GLU A 106 11.39 6.94 -56.03
CA GLU A 106 9.95 7.13 -56.30
C GLU A 106 9.16 5.82 -56.30
N GLU A 107 9.78 4.72 -56.73
CA GLU A 107 9.18 3.38 -56.75
C GLU A 107 8.91 2.85 -55.33
N PHE A 108 9.84 3.06 -54.40
CA PHE A 108 9.66 2.76 -52.98
C PHE A 108 8.51 3.58 -52.40
N LEU A 109 8.42 4.87 -52.70
CA LEU A 109 7.32 5.71 -52.23
C LEU A 109 5.96 5.25 -52.76
N LYS A 110 5.87 4.88 -54.05
CA LYS A 110 4.65 4.30 -54.62
C LYS A 110 4.25 3.00 -53.91
N THR A 111 5.22 2.13 -53.66
CA THR A 111 5.01 0.87 -52.94
C THR A 111 4.54 1.13 -51.51
N LEU A 112 5.16 2.08 -50.81
CA LEU A 112 4.81 2.47 -49.46
C LEU A 112 3.38 3.03 -49.38
N ILE A 113 3.00 3.92 -50.31
CA ILE A 113 1.64 4.46 -50.41
C ILE A 113 0.63 3.35 -50.66
N ASN A 114 0.92 2.43 -51.59
CA ASN A 114 0.03 1.32 -51.90
C ASN A 114 -0.17 0.41 -50.68
N LYS A 115 0.90 0.07 -49.97
CA LYS A 115 0.81 -0.69 -48.73
C LYS A 115 0.01 0.05 -47.67
N ALA A 116 0.29 1.33 -47.44
CA ALA A 116 -0.41 2.13 -46.44
C ALA A 116 -1.92 2.25 -46.72
N LEU A 117 -2.31 2.50 -47.97
CA LEU A 117 -3.71 2.70 -48.36
C LEU A 117 -4.50 1.42 -48.50
N PHE A 118 -3.93 0.37 -49.10
CA PHE A 118 -4.70 -0.82 -49.49
C PHE A 118 -4.45 -2.03 -48.59
N GLU A 119 -3.22 -2.21 -48.11
CA GLU A 119 -2.88 -3.35 -47.24
C GLU A 119 -3.21 -3.01 -45.77
N PHE A 120 -2.72 -1.88 -45.28
CA PHE A 120 -2.92 -1.46 -43.89
C PHE A 120 -4.15 -0.57 -43.68
N ASN A 121 -4.76 -0.05 -44.77
CA ASN A 121 -5.95 0.79 -44.74
C ASN A 121 -5.86 1.94 -43.70
N ILE A 122 -4.73 2.66 -43.64
CA ILE A 122 -4.55 3.74 -42.65
C ILE A 122 -5.25 5.05 -43.04
N GLY A 123 -5.85 5.12 -44.23
CA GLY A 123 -6.59 6.26 -44.74
C GLY A 123 -5.72 7.28 -45.49
N TYR A 124 -6.37 8.12 -46.28
CA TYR A 124 -5.70 9.10 -47.15
C TYR A 124 -4.85 10.12 -46.38
N LEU A 125 -5.37 10.68 -45.29
CA LEU A 125 -4.68 11.75 -44.57
C LEU A 125 -3.42 11.22 -43.85
N PRO A 126 -3.48 10.12 -43.08
CA PRO A 126 -2.28 9.57 -42.46
C PRO A 126 -1.27 9.04 -43.48
N THR A 127 -1.73 8.52 -44.63
CA THR A 127 -0.81 8.12 -45.70
C THR A 127 -0.12 9.33 -46.31
N TYR A 128 -0.84 10.43 -46.56
CA TYR A 128 -0.26 11.65 -47.10
C TYR A 128 0.79 12.24 -46.15
N VAL A 129 0.52 12.27 -44.85
CA VAL A 129 1.50 12.69 -43.84
C VAL A 129 2.73 11.79 -43.87
N LEU A 130 2.55 10.46 -43.94
CA LEU A 130 3.66 9.53 -44.06
C LEU A 130 4.49 9.80 -45.34
N TYR A 131 3.82 9.99 -46.48
CA TYR A 131 4.47 10.32 -47.74
C TYR A 131 5.29 11.60 -47.66
N GLU A 132 4.73 12.70 -47.16
CA GLU A 132 5.49 13.97 -47.04
C GLU A 132 6.68 13.83 -46.10
N LEU A 133 6.54 13.10 -45.00
CA LEU A 133 7.65 12.80 -44.09
C LEU A 133 8.79 12.05 -44.81
N MET A 134 8.46 11.09 -45.67
CA MET A 134 9.47 10.39 -46.49
C MET A 134 10.05 11.29 -47.58
N ASN A 135 9.20 12.08 -48.23
CA ASN A 135 9.57 12.92 -49.37
C ASN A 135 10.51 14.07 -48.96
N ILE A 136 10.46 14.52 -47.71
CA ILE A 136 11.46 15.45 -47.14
C ILE A 136 12.89 14.92 -47.34
N SER A 137 13.12 13.61 -47.16
CA SER A 137 14.46 13.04 -47.37
C SER A 137 14.94 13.18 -48.81
N LEU A 138 14.04 13.04 -49.79
CA LEU A 138 14.33 13.24 -51.22
C LEU A 138 14.56 14.72 -51.56
N LYS A 139 13.68 15.61 -51.06
CA LYS A 139 13.73 17.05 -51.38
C LYS A 139 14.98 17.72 -50.86
N PHE A 140 15.43 17.35 -49.67
CA PHE A 140 16.54 18.06 -49.03
C PHE A 140 17.90 17.47 -49.36
N ASN A 141 18.02 16.21 -49.82
CA ASN A 141 19.21 15.46 -50.29
C ASN A 141 20.48 15.50 -49.40
N GLN A 142 20.54 16.38 -48.41
CA GLN A 142 21.59 16.61 -47.42
C GLN A 142 21.46 15.66 -46.24
N TYR A 143 20.24 15.18 -45.96
CA TYR A 143 19.96 14.29 -44.83
C TYR A 143 19.52 12.92 -45.35
N PRO A 144 20.39 11.91 -45.21
CA PRO A 144 20.02 10.54 -45.52
C PRO A 144 18.79 10.08 -44.75
N PHE A 145 17.94 9.29 -45.41
CA PHE A 145 16.69 8.76 -44.85
C PHE A 145 16.89 8.03 -43.51
N TYR A 146 18.00 7.32 -43.33
CA TYR A 146 18.25 6.57 -42.10
C TYR A 146 18.33 7.45 -40.84
N TYR A 147 18.71 8.72 -40.95
CA TYR A 147 18.66 9.65 -39.82
C TYR A 147 17.23 9.92 -39.37
N PHE A 148 16.32 10.11 -40.31
CA PHE A 148 14.90 10.28 -40.01
C PHE A 148 14.32 9.01 -39.37
N TYR A 149 14.65 7.84 -39.91
CA TYR A 149 14.20 6.57 -39.34
C TYR A 149 14.70 6.34 -37.90
N TYR A 150 15.98 6.58 -37.64
CA TYR A 150 16.53 6.49 -36.28
C TYR A 150 15.95 7.56 -35.35
N PHE A 151 15.67 8.76 -35.86
CA PHE A 151 14.97 9.78 -35.10
C PHE A 151 13.57 9.31 -34.69
N LEU A 152 12.79 8.70 -35.60
CA LEU A 152 11.47 8.17 -35.24
C LEU A 152 11.55 7.13 -34.12
N ILE A 153 12.47 6.16 -34.23
CA ILE A 153 12.67 5.13 -33.18
C ILE A 153 13.12 5.77 -31.86
N GLY A 154 14.10 6.68 -31.91
CA GLY A 154 14.61 7.37 -30.73
C GLY A 154 13.54 8.24 -30.07
N PHE A 155 12.71 8.91 -30.87
CA PHE A 155 11.60 9.73 -30.40
C PHE A 155 10.48 8.88 -29.80
N GLU A 156 10.17 7.72 -30.38
CA GLU A 156 9.24 6.76 -29.80
C GLU A 156 9.69 6.28 -28.41
N ALA A 157 10.97 5.90 -28.27
CA ALA A 157 11.56 5.54 -26.98
C ALA A 157 11.54 6.72 -25.98
N PHE A 158 11.82 7.94 -26.45
CA PHE A 158 11.77 9.15 -25.63
C PHE A 158 10.35 9.44 -25.09
N LEU A 159 9.31 9.24 -25.91
CA LEU A 159 7.93 9.39 -25.49
C LEU A 159 7.56 8.42 -24.36
N ILE A 160 8.03 7.17 -24.42
CA ILE A 160 7.84 6.18 -23.34
C ILE A 160 8.44 6.70 -22.04
N ILE A 161 9.68 7.22 -22.07
CA ILE A 161 10.36 7.77 -20.90
C ILE A 161 9.52 8.90 -20.28
N ILE A 162 9.05 9.86 -21.08
CA ILE A 162 8.24 10.98 -20.56
C ILE A 162 6.92 10.49 -19.93
N MET A 163 6.25 9.53 -20.56
CA MET A 163 4.98 8.99 -20.07
C MET A 163 5.16 8.24 -18.74
N VAL A 164 6.23 7.46 -18.61
CA VAL A 164 6.42 6.47 -17.55
C VAL A 164 7.28 7.00 -16.37
N PHE A 165 8.23 7.90 -16.62
CA PHE A 165 9.21 8.32 -15.60
C PHE A 165 8.59 9.05 -14.40
N ASN A 166 7.63 9.94 -14.62
CA ASN A 166 7.02 10.73 -13.55
C ASN A 166 6.20 9.88 -12.53
N PRO A 167 5.26 9.01 -12.95
CA PRO A 167 4.54 8.13 -12.03
C PRO A 167 5.46 7.12 -11.35
N LEU A 168 6.45 6.56 -12.07
CA LEU A 168 7.45 5.67 -11.46
C LEU A 168 8.22 6.38 -10.35
N ARG A 169 8.73 7.60 -10.61
CA ARG A 169 9.48 8.37 -9.61
C ARG A 169 8.64 8.65 -8.36
N LYS A 170 7.37 9.02 -8.52
CA LYS A 170 6.45 9.24 -7.39
C LYS A 170 6.16 7.94 -6.63
N SER A 171 5.93 6.84 -7.34
CA SER A 171 5.68 5.52 -6.75
C SER A 171 6.88 5.05 -5.91
N ILE A 172 8.09 5.14 -6.46
CA ILE A 172 9.34 4.79 -5.76
C ILE A 172 9.52 5.63 -4.50
N LYS A 173 9.31 6.96 -4.57
CA LYS A 173 9.39 7.84 -3.40
C LYS A 173 8.39 7.45 -2.30
N LYS A 174 7.13 7.18 -2.68
CA LYS A 174 6.07 6.77 -1.73
C LYS A 174 6.39 5.42 -1.08
N SER A 175 6.86 4.46 -1.87
CA SER A 175 7.29 3.14 -1.39
C SER A 175 8.45 3.24 -0.40
N ASN A 176 9.49 4.01 -0.75
CA ASN A 176 10.63 4.24 0.14
C ASN A 176 10.24 4.96 1.43
N ALA A 177 9.33 5.94 1.37
CA ALA A 177 8.81 6.60 2.57
C ALA A 177 8.02 5.65 3.48
N ARG A 178 7.21 4.75 2.90
CA ARG A 178 6.48 3.71 3.64
C ARG A 178 7.44 2.75 4.34
N ARG A 179 8.45 2.24 3.63
CA ARG A 179 9.49 1.35 4.19
C ARG A 179 10.25 2.00 5.34
N ARG A 180 10.54 3.31 5.25
CA ARG A 180 11.17 4.06 6.37
C ARG A 180 10.27 4.11 7.60
N LYS A 181 8.97 4.38 7.42
CA LYS A 181 8.00 4.40 8.53
C LYS A 181 7.82 3.02 9.17
N GLU A 182 7.77 1.96 8.37
CA GLU A 182 7.69 0.57 8.88
C GLU A 182 8.93 0.20 9.70
N ARG A 183 10.13 0.56 9.22
CA ARG A 183 11.38 0.36 9.99
C ARG A 183 11.39 1.15 11.30
N GLN A 184 10.87 2.38 11.31
CA GLN A 184 10.76 3.17 12.55
C GLN A 184 9.77 2.53 13.54
N ARG A 185 8.62 2.04 13.06
CA ARG A 185 7.66 1.33 13.92
C ARG A 185 8.25 0.07 14.52
N ALA A 186 8.93 -0.75 13.70
CA ALA A 186 9.59 -1.96 14.19
C ALA A 186 10.67 -1.65 15.25
N LYS A 187 11.40 -0.54 15.10
CA LYS A 187 12.36 -0.10 16.14
C LYS A 187 11.66 0.31 17.44
N ILE A 188 10.59 1.08 17.35
CA ILE A 188 9.80 1.51 18.52
C ILE A 188 9.17 0.30 19.22
N GLU A 189 8.63 -0.66 18.46
CA GLU A 189 8.06 -1.90 19.02
C GLU A 189 9.13 -2.77 19.69
N ALA A 190 10.33 -2.86 19.12
CA ALA A 190 11.46 -3.57 19.73
C ALA A 190 11.92 -2.91 21.03
N GLU A 191 12.09 -1.58 21.04
CA GLU A 191 12.42 -0.81 22.25
C GLU A 191 11.34 -0.97 23.34
N LEU A 192 10.06 -0.99 22.94
CA LEU A 192 8.95 -1.19 23.87
C LEU A 192 8.93 -2.62 24.44
N MET A 193 9.20 -3.64 23.62
CA MET A 193 9.35 -5.01 24.10
C MET A 193 10.52 -5.17 25.08
N GLU A 194 11.65 -4.52 24.81
CA GLU A 194 12.78 -4.53 25.75
C GLU A 194 12.41 -3.90 27.08
N GLN A 195 11.71 -2.75 27.08
CA GLN A 195 11.22 -2.12 28.31
C GLN A 195 10.23 -3.01 29.07
N ILE A 196 9.31 -3.67 28.37
CA ILE A 196 8.37 -4.62 28.97
C ILE A 196 9.13 -5.78 29.63
N LYS A 197 10.10 -6.36 28.93
CA LYS A 197 10.91 -7.48 29.46
C LYS A 197 11.68 -7.08 30.71
N ILE A 198 12.30 -5.88 30.71
CA ILE A 198 13.00 -5.35 31.89
C ILE A 198 12.02 -5.17 33.06
N LYS A 199 10.82 -4.65 32.79
CA LYS A 199 9.79 -4.46 33.81
C LYS A 199 9.28 -5.79 34.37
N GLU A 200 9.01 -6.78 33.53
CA GLU A 200 8.61 -8.12 33.95
C GLU A 200 9.70 -8.79 34.81
N ASP A 201 10.97 -8.65 34.44
CA ASP A 201 12.09 -9.18 35.22
C ASP A 201 12.23 -8.49 36.59
N LEU A 202 11.93 -7.19 36.67
CA LEU A 202 11.86 -6.46 37.95
C LEU A 202 10.69 -6.95 38.82
N GLU A 203 9.49 -7.09 38.26
CA GLU A 203 8.32 -7.60 38.97
C GLU A 203 8.54 -9.04 39.48
N ARG A 204 9.18 -9.91 38.67
CA ARG A 204 9.57 -11.27 39.11
C ARG A 204 10.59 -11.23 40.25
N LYS A 205 11.57 -10.33 40.20
CA LYS A 205 12.55 -10.16 41.29
C LYS A 205 11.89 -9.67 42.56
N GLU A 206 10.93 -8.76 42.49
CA GLU A 206 10.16 -8.29 43.63
C GLU A 206 9.28 -9.39 44.22
N ALA A 207 8.55 -10.13 43.39
CA ALA A 207 7.74 -11.26 43.82
C ALA A 207 8.59 -12.34 44.52
N LEU A 208 9.78 -12.63 44.01
CA LEU A 208 10.74 -13.55 44.64
C LEU A 208 11.23 -13.03 46.00
N LYS A 209 11.50 -11.72 46.14
CA LYS A 209 11.86 -11.13 47.44
C LYS A 209 10.73 -11.26 48.45
N ILE A 210 9.49 -10.99 48.05
CA ILE A 210 8.30 -11.12 48.91
C ILE A 210 8.11 -12.58 49.34
N GLN A 211 8.24 -13.55 48.42
CA GLN A 211 8.16 -14.97 48.77
C GLN A 211 9.27 -15.41 49.73
N LYS A 212 10.52 -14.93 49.52
CA LYS A 212 11.62 -15.21 50.45
C LYS A 212 11.34 -14.62 51.84
N HIS A 213 10.80 -13.40 51.91
CA HIS A 213 10.43 -12.77 53.18
C HIS A 213 9.36 -13.59 53.92
N LYS A 214 8.30 -13.99 53.22
CA LYS A 214 7.24 -14.85 53.78
C LYS A 214 7.78 -16.18 54.31
N LYS A 215 8.66 -16.85 53.56
CA LYS A 215 9.30 -18.09 54.01
C LYS A 215 10.15 -17.88 55.27
N MET A 216 10.90 -16.79 55.35
CA MET A 216 11.68 -16.45 56.55
C MET A 216 10.80 -16.16 57.77
N GLU A 217 9.65 -15.49 57.57
CA GLU A 217 8.66 -15.27 58.63
C GLU A 217 8.02 -16.59 59.10
N GLU A 218 7.61 -17.45 58.17
CA GLU A 218 7.06 -18.77 58.48
C GLU A 218 8.07 -19.65 59.23
N ASP A 219 9.34 -19.64 58.82
CA ASP A 219 10.41 -20.37 59.50
C ASP A 219 10.70 -19.79 60.89
N ALA A 220 10.63 -18.47 61.05
CA ALA A 220 10.76 -17.83 62.36
C ALA A 220 9.58 -18.18 63.29
N ILE A 221 8.36 -18.26 62.76
CA ILE A 221 7.17 -18.69 63.49
C ILE A 221 7.29 -20.18 63.87
N LYS A 222 7.70 -21.05 62.95
CA LYS A 222 7.96 -22.48 63.24
C LYS A 222 9.01 -22.65 64.33
N LYS A 223 10.14 -21.94 64.24
CA LYS A 223 11.18 -21.97 65.30
C LYS A 223 10.65 -21.50 66.65
N LYS A 224 9.77 -20.49 66.68
CA LYS A 224 9.10 -20.05 67.91
C LYS A 224 8.16 -21.14 68.45
N ILE A 225 7.37 -21.78 67.60
CA ILE A 225 6.46 -22.88 67.97
C ILE A 225 7.25 -24.08 68.52
N ASP A 226 8.31 -24.50 67.83
CA ASP A 226 9.17 -25.62 68.25
C ASP A 226 9.85 -25.33 69.60
N ASN A 227 10.29 -24.08 69.82
CA ASN A 227 10.83 -23.66 71.11
C ASN A 227 9.77 -23.67 72.22
N PHE A 228 8.54 -23.25 71.92
CA PHE A 228 7.41 -23.33 72.85
C PHE A 228 7.07 -24.80 73.20
N GLU A 229 7.08 -25.71 72.22
CA GLU A 229 6.85 -27.13 72.46
C GLU A 229 7.97 -27.77 73.30
N LYS A 230 9.23 -27.43 73.04
CA LYS A 230 10.37 -27.87 73.85
C LYS A 230 10.27 -27.35 75.29
N MET A 231 9.89 -26.09 75.50
CA MET A 231 9.61 -25.54 76.83
C MET A 231 8.45 -26.27 77.53
N LYS A 232 7.39 -26.62 76.79
CA LYS A 232 6.22 -27.34 77.32
C LYS A 232 6.56 -28.78 77.70
N LYS A 233 7.42 -29.47 76.94
CA LYS A 233 7.97 -30.80 77.26
C LYS A 233 8.88 -30.75 78.49
N ASN A 234 9.74 -29.74 78.62
CA ASN A 234 10.59 -29.57 79.80
C ASN A 234 9.76 -29.30 81.08
N LYS A 235 8.67 -28.53 80.99
CA LYS A 235 7.71 -28.36 82.11
C LYS A 235 6.97 -29.65 82.48
N ARG A 236 6.68 -30.55 81.52
CA ARG A 236 6.06 -31.86 81.79
C ARG A 236 7.05 -32.88 82.37
N ALA A 237 8.33 -32.83 82.00
CA ALA A 237 9.37 -33.65 82.59
C ALA A 237 9.67 -33.26 84.05
N SER A 238 9.58 -31.96 84.38
CA SER A 238 9.69 -31.47 85.77
C SER A 238 8.52 -31.92 86.67
N ARG A 239 7.30 -32.12 86.13
CA ARG A 239 6.16 -32.66 86.88
C ARG A 239 6.18 -34.19 87.07
N LYS A 240 7.08 -34.92 86.40
CA LYS A 240 7.18 -36.39 86.49
C LYS A 240 8.32 -36.90 87.38
N LYS A 241 9.04 -36.00 88.06
CA LYS A 241 10.00 -36.31 89.13
C LYS A 241 9.55 -35.61 90.42
N GLY A 242 8.59 -36.21 91.11
CA GLY A 242 8.13 -35.75 92.41
C GLY A 242 6.77 -36.34 92.76
N ASP A 243 6.73 -37.11 93.84
CA ASP A 243 5.57 -37.66 94.56
C ASP A 243 5.09 -39.08 94.19
N GLU A 244 5.84 -40.08 94.65
CA GLU A 244 5.27 -41.28 95.29
C GLU A 244 5.16 -41.02 96.81
N LYS A 245 4.04 -40.49 97.30
CA LYS A 245 3.57 -40.67 98.69
C LYS A 245 2.03 -40.60 98.75
N PRO A 246 1.36 -41.36 99.64
CA PRO A 246 -0.10 -41.53 99.60
C PRO A 246 -0.88 -40.28 99.99
N LEU A 247 -2.07 -40.12 99.39
CA LEU A 247 -2.96 -38.96 99.46
C LEU A 247 -3.61 -38.74 100.85
N GLU A 248 -3.53 -39.72 101.75
CA GLU A 248 -4.27 -39.73 103.04
C GLU A 248 -3.67 -38.79 104.10
N ASP A 249 -2.38 -38.45 104.03
CA ASP A 249 -1.73 -37.56 105.01
C ASP A 249 -1.93 -36.05 104.73
N ARG A 250 -2.29 -35.65 103.50
CA ARG A 250 -2.47 -34.24 103.14
C ARG A 250 -3.81 -33.65 103.58
N ILE A 251 -4.83 -34.48 103.76
CA ILE A 251 -6.19 -34.02 104.10
C ILE A 251 -6.28 -33.64 105.59
N LYS A 252 -5.55 -34.32 106.49
CA LYS A 252 -5.55 -34.01 107.93
C LYS A 252 -4.87 -32.68 108.29
N THR A 253 -3.92 -32.20 107.48
CA THR A 253 -3.19 -30.95 107.74
C THR A 253 -3.93 -29.70 107.27
N GLN A 254 -4.84 -29.82 106.29
CA GLN A 254 -5.59 -28.67 105.75
C GLN A 254 -6.86 -28.31 106.52
N MET A 255 -7.36 -29.20 107.40
CA MET A 255 -8.58 -28.96 108.17
C MET A 255 -8.34 -28.24 109.51
N ASN A 256 -7.09 -28.12 109.97
CA ASN A 256 -6.76 -27.34 111.18
C ASN A 256 -6.52 -25.87 110.80
N GLY A 257 -7.59 -25.07 110.81
CA GLY A 257 -7.47 -23.60 110.80
C GLY A 257 -8.56 -22.82 110.05
N ILE A 258 -9.55 -23.48 109.43
CA ILE A 258 -10.58 -22.75 108.67
C ILE A 258 -11.72 -22.35 109.60
N VAL A 259 -11.70 -21.10 110.07
CA VAL A 259 -12.84 -20.42 110.69
C VAL A 259 -13.76 -19.92 109.57
N LEU A 260 -14.94 -20.54 109.43
CA LEU A 260 -15.98 -20.13 108.49
C LEU A 260 -16.65 -18.83 108.97
N GLN A 261 -16.43 -17.72 108.28
CA GLN A 261 -17.27 -16.53 108.44
C GLN A 261 -18.65 -16.77 107.81
N LYS A 262 -19.68 -16.47 108.60
CA LYS A 262 -21.11 -16.66 108.33
C LYS A 262 -21.54 -15.84 107.11
N THR A 263 -22.08 -16.50 106.10
CA THR A 263 -22.77 -15.90 104.94
C THR A 263 -24.09 -15.27 105.37
N VAL A 264 -24.36 -14.04 104.92
CA VAL A 264 -25.69 -13.41 104.96
C VAL A 264 -26.32 -13.59 103.57
N THR A 265 -27.45 -14.28 103.54
CA THR A 265 -28.31 -14.47 102.37
C THR A 265 -29.05 -13.19 102.02
N ILE A 266 -28.87 -12.69 100.80
CA ILE A 266 -29.78 -11.70 100.20
C ILE A 266 -30.79 -12.50 99.38
N ASN A 267 -32.05 -12.49 99.82
CA ASN A 267 -33.17 -12.99 99.02
C ASN A 267 -33.43 -12.01 97.88
N ARG A 268 -33.67 -12.58 96.68
CA ARG A 268 -34.19 -11.88 95.51
C ARG A 268 -35.68 -11.63 95.71
N GLU A 269 -36.12 -10.39 95.55
CA GLU A 269 -37.45 -10.01 95.05
C GLU A 269 -37.39 -8.53 94.64
N ASP A 270 -37.83 -8.27 93.40
CA ASP A 270 -38.17 -7.01 92.69
C ASP A 270 -37.17 -5.84 92.57
#